data_AF-A0A1G4JVZ8-F1
#
_entry.id   AF-A0A1G4JVZ8-F1
#
_cell.length_a   1.000
_cell.length_b   1.000
_cell.length_c   1.000
_cell.angle_alpha   90.00
_cell.angle_beta   90.00
_cell.angle_gamma   90.00
#
_symmetry.space_group_name_H-M   'P 1'
#
loop_
_entity.id
_entity.type
_entity.pdbx_description
1 polymer ?
#
loop_
_entity_poly.entity_id
_entity_poly.type
_entity_poly.pdbx_seq_one_letter_code
_entity_poly.pdbx_strand_id
1 'polypeptide(L)'
;MGKGAAKYGMKSGILPEARAILKNPTVRQTDVLQKLKAPKAKGTDGVGFAKNIDHPRGSHRFPPQTKFVDVEKLIASTVPEPQQPKVPKTSQQEAKQNKAQIRRSYLSDSFRKEEQRVLRQAELLKEKEARLHEEKQLELATLNQSRSSDLTVPTLHNLLSGPLIRPRTPEEQEILQMKRKQNRDVLQLKAKERRLDNLLKLYHVTDEFIVTEGQLMKKIEEAFANESSEALRTKLSVGTARPRTKNEKALGDALFGSLGGGNFVGLPSIKDYVSGEMNTFARDVERKNQALQEQRKTNMDTIL
;
A
#
# COMPACT_ATOMS: atom_id res chain seq x y z
N MET A 1 -37.87 -6.33 36.75
CA MET A 1 -37.90 -5.51 35.52
C MET A 1 -37.02 -6.15 34.46
N GLY A 2 -37.44 -6.20 33.19
CA GLY A 2 -36.66 -6.85 32.13
C GLY A 2 -35.42 -6.05 31.75
N LYS A 3 -34.29 -6.73 31.51
CA LYS A 3 -33.00 -6.15 31.09
C LYS A 3 -33.10 -5.19 29.88
N GLY A 4 -34.09 -5.37 29.01
CA GLY A 4 -34.32 -4.54 27.82
C GLY A 4 -35.08 -3.22 28.06
N ALA A 5 -35.68 -3.01 29.23
CA ALA A 5 -36.51 -1.84 29.50
C ALA A 5 -35.71 -0.52 29.52
N ALA A 6 -34.42 -0.57 29.84
CA ALA A 6 -33.53 0.58 29.88
C ALA A 6 -33.46 1.33 28.54
N LYS A 7 -33.53 0.60 27.41
CA LYS A 7 -33.53 1.19 26.06
C LYS A 7 -34.75 2.10 25.81
N TYR A 8 -35.84 1.87 26.53
CA TYR A 8 -37.12 2.58 26.38
C TYR A 8 -37.44 3.49 27.59
N GLY A 9 -36.40 3.90 28.33
CA GLY A 9 -36.57 4.76 29.51
C GLY A 9 -37.22 4.05 30.69
N MET A 10 -36.91 2.76 30.91
CA MET A 10 -37.41 1.92 32.01
C MET A 10 -38.95 1.74 32.02
N LYS A 11 -39.62 1.96 30.88
CA LYS A 11 -41.05 1.73 30.74
C LYS A 11 -41.32 0.24 30.46
N SER A 12 -42.16 -0.39 31.28
CA SER A 12 -42.63 -1.76 31.05
C SER A 12 -43.84 -1.77 30.13
N GLY A 13 -43.75 -2.48 29.00
CA GLY A 13 -44.81 -2.57 27.99
C GLY A 13 -44.51 -1.73 26.75
N ILE A 14 -45.09 -2.12 25.62
CA ILE A 14 -44.94 -1.44 24.33
C ILE A 14 -46.32 -0.96 23.89
N LEU A 15 -46.44 0.34 23.63
CA LEU A 15 -47.61 0.90 22.96
C LEU A 15 -47.54 0.62 21.46
N PRO A 16 -48.67 0.46 20.77
CA PRO A 16 -48.69 0.38 19.32
C PRO A 16 -48.14 1.67 18.70
N GLU A 17 -47.58 1.57 17.51
CA GLU A 17 -47.05 2.72 16.79
C GLU A 17 -48.15 3.75 16.50
N ALA A 18 -47.83 5.02 16.77
CA ALA A 18 -48.75 6.13 16.52
C ALA A 18 -49.01 6.26 15.01
N ARG A 19 -50.27 6.09 14.60
CA ARG A 19 -50.64 6.22 13.18
C ARG A 19 -50.56 7.69 12.74
N ALA A 20 -49.68 7.99 11.80
CA ALA A 20 -49.60 9.33 11.20
C ALA A 20 -50.93 9.72 10.53
N ILE A 21 -51.37 10.97 10.76
CA ILE A 21 -52.62 11.51 10.18
C ILE A 21 -52.43 11.75 8.68
N LEU A 22 -51.36 12.46 8.29
CA LEU A 22 -50.93 12.63 6.90
C LEU A 22 -49.91 11.54 6.55
N LYS A 23 -50.23 10.68 5.57
CA LYS A 23 -49.37 9.54 5.19
C LYS A 23 -48.23 9.90 4.25
N ASN A 24 -48.38 10.99 3.50
CA ASN A 24 -47.44 11.47 2.51
C ASN A 24 -47.02 12.91 2.87
N PRO A 25 -45.82 13.35 2.44
CA PRO A 25 -45.38 14.71 2.65
C PRO A 25 -46.31 15.72 1.97
N THR A 26 -46.47 16.90 2.58
CA THR A 26 -47.31 17.95 2.01
C THR A 26 -46.54 18.83 1.03
N VAL A 27 -47.27 19.53 0.16
CA VAL A 27 -46.67 20.48 -0.79
C VAL A 27 -45.93 21.62 -0.08
N ARG A 28 -46.40 22.02 1.11
CA ARG A 28 -45.77 23.09 1.91
C ARG A 28 -44.42 22.72 2.52
N GLN A 29 -44.07 21.42 2.57
CA GLN A 29 -42.78 20.95 3.06
C GLN A 29 -41.69 21.15 2.00
N THR A 30 -41.26 22.40 1.80
CA THR A 30 -40.31 22.80 0.76
C THR A 30 -38.97 22.09 0.87
N ASP A 31 -38.47 21.85 2.09
CA ASP A 31 -37.17 21.19 2.29
C ASP A 31 -37.14 19.76 1.75
N VAL A 32 -38.20 19.00 2.03
CA VAL A 32 -38.35 17.62 1.58
C VAL A 32 -38.49 17.60 0.07
N LEU A 33 -39.27 18.52 -0.49
CA LEU A 33 -39.46 18.67 -1.92
C LEU A 33 -38.15 19.01 -2.64
N GLN A 34 -37.35 19.95 -2.11
CA GLN A 34 -36.04 20.30 -2.66
C GLN A 34 -35.07 19.12 -2.62
N LYS A 35 -35.00 18.40 -1.49
CA LYS A 35 -34.15 17.21 -1.33
C LYS A 35 -34.51 16.11 -2.34
N LEU A 36 -35.79 15.90 -2.61
CA LEU A 36 -36.26 14.88 -3.55
C LEU A 36 -36.06 15.27 -5.03
N LYS A 37 -36.12 16.57 -5.34
CA LYS A 37 -35.85 17.08 -6.70
C LYS A 37 -34.35 17.25 -6.99
N ALA A 38 -33.51 17.30 -5.96
CA ALA A 38 -32.07 17.42 -6.12
C ALA A 38 -31.51 16.26 -6.96
N PRO A 39 -30.49 16.53 -7.81
CA PRO A 39 -29.85 15.48 -8.58
C PRO A 39 -29.24 14.45 -7.65
N LYS A 40 -29.58 13.17 -7.85
CA LYS A 40 -29.06 12.07 -7.04
C LYS A 40 -27.58 11.88 -7.30
N ALA A 41 -26.82 11.66 -6.23
CA ALA A 41 -25.39 11.38 -6.30
C ALA A 41 -25.10 10.14 -7.16
N LYS A 42 -23.94 10.14 -7.82
CA LYS A 42 -23.41 9.04 -8.62
C LYS A 42 -22.02 8.67 -8.08
N GLY A 43 -21.63 7.41 -8.16
CA GLY A 43 -20.34 6.93 -7.66
C GLY A 43 -20.51 5.87 -6.57
N THR A 44 -19.60 5.88 -5.58
CA THR A 44 -19.59 4.92 -4.46
C THR A 44 -20.86 5.00 -3.61
N ASP A 45 -21.31 6.21 -3.29
CA ASP A 45 -22.52 6.48 -2.51
C ASP A 45 -23.70 6.86 -3.40
N GLY A 46 -23.69 6.38 -4.65
CA GLY A 46 -24.67 6.74 -5.67
C GLY A 46 -26.01 6.02 -5.50
N VAL A 47 -27.10 6.66 -5.92
CA VAL A 47 -28.45 6.06 -5.93
C VAL A 47 -28.95 5.89 -7.36
N GLY A 48 -29.24 4.65 -7.75
CA GLY A 48 -29.81 4.29 -9.06
C GLY A 48 -28.77 3.84 -10.10
N PHE A 49 -29.21 3.68 -11.34
CA PHE A 49 -28.36 3.21 -12.44
C PHE A 49 -27.46 4.32 -12.99
N ALA A 50 -26.20 4.00 -13.29
CA ALA A 50 -25.26 4.92 -13.96
C ALA A 50 -25.75 5.30 -15.38
N LYS A 51 -25.27 6.43 -15.94
CA LYS A 51 -25.85 7.07 -17.15
C LYS A 51 -25.95 6.14 -18.37
N ASN A 52 -25.00 5.21 -18.54
CA ASN A 52 -24.90 4.33 -19.71
C ASN A 52 -24.96 2.84 -19.35
N ILE A 53 -25.49 2.50 -18.18
CA ILE A 53 -25.72 1.10 -17.79
C ILE A 53 -27.21 0.82 -17.93
N ASP A 54 -27.53 -0.21 -18.68
CA ASP A 54 -28.90 -0.66 -18.87
C ASP A 54 -29.46 -1.24 -17.57
N HIS A 55 -30.77 -1.06 -17.38
CA HIS A 55 -31.49 -1.71 -16.30
C HIS A 55 -32.12 -3.02 -16.81
N PRO A 56 -32.42 -3.98 -15.93
CA PRO A 56 -33.02 -5.24 -16.36
C PRO A 56 -34.36 -5.04 -17.09
N ARG A 57 -34.64 -5.94 -18.03
CA ARG A 57 -35.89 -5.93 -18.80
C ARG A 57 -37.07 -6.19 -17.87
N GLY A 58 -38.10 -5.34 -17.93
CA GLY A 58 -39.29 -5.44 -17.07
C GLY A 58 -39.18 -4.69 -15.74
N SER A 59 -38.02 -4.10 -15.41
CA SER A 59 -37.88 -3.18 -14.27
C SER A 59 -37.95 -1.72 -14.70
N HIS A 60 -38.30 -0.83 -13.78
CA HIS A 60 -38.15 0.62 -13.98
C HIS A 60 -36.77 1.10 -13.56
N ARG A 61 -36.14 1.95 -14.38
CA ARG A 61 -34.83 2.57 -14.07
C ARG A 61 -34.89 3.51 -12.88
N PHE A 62 -35.97 4.27 -12.79
CA PHE A 62 -36.17 5.29 -11.77
C PHE A 62 -37.19 4.80 -10.74
N PRO A 63 -36.97 5.10 -9.45
CA PRO A 63 -37.97 4.80 -8.44
C PRO A 63 -39.23 5.64 -8.69
N PRO A 64 -40.40 5.16 -8.23
CA PRO A 64 -41.65 5.89 -8.37
C PRO A 64 -41.54 7.26 -7.69
N GLN A 65 -42.15 8.27 -8.32
CA GLN A 65 -42.18 9.61 -7.75
C GLN A 65 -43.08 9.64 -6.51
N THR A 66 -42.60 10.30 -5.45
CA THR A 66 -43.38 10.51 -4.23
C THR A 66 -44.54 11.47 -4.52
N LYS A 67 -45.74 11.09 -4.09
CA LYS A 67 -46.94 11.93 -4.25
C LYS A 67 -46.98 12.96 -3.12
N PHE A 68 -46.93 14.24 -3.46
CA PHE A 68 -47.13 15.31 -2.49
C PHE A 68 -48.62 15.60 -2.33
N VAL A 69 -49.05 15.73 -1.08
CA VAL A 69 -50.44 15.99 -0.74
C VAL A 69 -50.64 17.50 -0.57
N ASP A 70 -51.60 18.03 -1.31
CA ASP A 70 -52.15 19.36 -1.05
C ASP A 70 -53.31 19.18 -0.06
N VAL A 71 -53.14 19.74 1.15
CA VAL A 71 -54.05 19.50 2.28
C VAL A 71 -55.45 20.01 1.98
N GLU A 72 -55.59 21.17 1.35
CA GLU A 72 -56.91 21.73 1.05
C GLU A 72 -57.64 20.92 -0.04
N LYS A 73 -56.91 20.42 -1.04
CA LYS A 73 -57.49 19.49 -2.03
C LYS A 73 -57.89 18.16 -1.39
N LEU A 74 -57.08 17.66 -0.46
CA LEU A 74 -57.39 16.44 0.26
C LEU A 74 -58.64 16.62 1.13
N ILE A 75 -58.77 17.75 1.84
CA ILE A 75 -59.98 18.10 2.61
C ILE A 75 -61.20 18.16 1.69
N ALA A 76 -61.12 18.86 0.56
CA ALA A 76 -62.21 18.95 -0.39
C ALA A 76 -62.66 17.58 -0.92
N SER A 77 -61.72 16.65 -1.15
CA SER A 77 -62.02 15.30 -1.64
C SER A 77 -62.58 14.34 -0.58
N THR A 78 -62.11 14.44 0.67
CA THR A 78 -62.45 13.51 1.76
C THR A 78 -63.65 13.99 2.58
N VAL A 79 -63.82 15.31 2.65
CA VAL A 79 -64.82 16.02 3.43
C VAL A 79 -65.59 16.96 2.49
N PRO A 80 -66.34 16.43 1.50
CA PRO A 80 -67.13 17.28 0.64
C PRO A 80 -68.26 17.94 1.43
N GLU A 81 -68.48 19.22 1.18
CA GLU A 81 -69.66 19.92 1.66
C GLU A 81 -70.91 19.41 0.91
N PRO A 82 -72.08 19.34 1.59
CA PRO A 82 -73.29 18.89 0.93
C PRO A 82 -73.67 19.86 -0.19
N GLN A 83 -73.77 19.36 -1.42
CA GLN A 83 -74.15 20.16 -2.60
C GLN A 83 -75.51 20.87 -2.44
N GLN A 84 -76.41 20.28 -1.64
CA GLN A 84 -77.67 20.90 -1.25
C GLN A 84 -77.91 20.67 0.26
N PRO A 85 -78.03 21.73 1.08
CA PRO A 85 -78.39 21.59 2.48
C PRO A 85 -79.88 21.20 2.57
N LYS A 86 -80.15 19.89 2.62
CA LYS A 86 -81.51 19.40 2.87
C LYS A 86 -81.87 19.73 4.31
N VAL A 87 -82.99 20.43 4.51
CA VAL A 87 -83.55 20.67 5.85
C VAL A 87 -83.98 19.32 6.43
N PRO A 88 -83.49 18.92 7.61
CA PRO A 88 -83.85 17.65 8.21
C PRO A 88 -85.35 17.64 8.55
N LYS A 89 -86.05 16.59 8.11
CA LYS A 89 -87.50 16.44 8.35
C LYS A 89 -87.82 15.69 9.65
N THR A 90 -86.81 15.05 10.25
CA THR A 90 -86.96 14.19 11.44
C THR A 90 -85.78 14.42 12.37
N SER A 91 -85.98 14.32 13.68
CA SER A 91 -84.92 14.44 14.71
C SER A 91 -83.74 13.49 14.46
N GLN A 92 -84.00 12.27 13.95
CA GLN A 92 -82.94 11.34 13.56
C GLN A 92 -82.09 11.83 12.38
N GLN A 93 -82.70 12.55 11.43
CA GLN A 93 -81.98 13.13 10.29
C GLN A 93 -81.11 14.30 10.75
N GLU A 94 -81.63 15.13 11.66
CA GLU A 94 -80.88 16.21 12.29
C GLU A 94 -79.67 15.68 13.06
N ALA A 95 -79.85 14.64 13.89
CA ALA A 95 -78.75 14.01 14.61
C ALA A 95 -77.68 13.42 13.67
N LYS A 96 -78.07 12.84 12.54
CA LYS A 96 -77.12 12.34 11.51
C LYS A 96 -76.38 13.50 10.84
N GLN A 97 -77.07 14.58 10.51
CA GLN A 97 -76.47 15.78 9.91
C GLN A 97 -75.48 16.44 10.86
N ASN A 98 -75.83 16.57 12.15
CA ASN A 98 -74.95 17.10 13.19
C ASN A 98 -73.70 16.23 13.36
N LYS A 99 -73.87 14.90 13.47
CA LYS A 99 -72.73 13.96 13.52
C LYS A 99 -71.84 14.06 12.29
N ALA A 100 -72.42 14.20 11.10
CA ALA A 100 -71.64 14.38 9.87
C ALA A 100 -70.86 15.70 9.92
N GLN A 101 -71.50 16.82 10.28
CA GLN A 101 -70.85 18.12 10.41
C GLN A 101 -69.70 18.09 11.41
N ILE A 102 -69.89 17.46 12.57
CA ILE A 102 -68.84 17.28 13.60
C ILE A 102 -67.66 16.45 13.06
N ARG A 103 -67.92 15.37 12.33
CA ARG A 103 -66.85 14.57 11.70
C ARG A 103 -66.09 15.39 10.67
N ARG A 104 -66.81 16.18 9.86
CA ARG A 104 -66.21 17.06 8.85
C ARG A 104 -65.30 18.12 9.48
N SER A 105 -65.77 18.79 10.55
CA SER A 105 -64.99 19.81 11.25
C SER A 105 -63.73 19.21 11.89
N TYR A 106 -63.85 18.13 12.66
CA TYR A 106 -62.68 17.54 13.32
C TYR A 106 -61.67 16.97 12.33
N LEU A 107 -62.12 16.36 11.23
CA LEU A 107 -61.22 15.78 10.24
C LEU A 107 -60.48 16.88 9.46
N SER A 108 -61.18 17.92 9.01
CA SER A 108 -60.55 19.07 8.34
C SER A 108 -59.56 19.81 9.26
N ASP A 109 -59.94 20.05 10.52
CA ASP A 109 -59.06 20.63 11.54
C ASP A 109 -57.83 19.76 11.79
N SER A 110 -58.00 18.43 11.86
CA SER A 110 -56.89 17.50 12.10
C SER A 110 -55.83 17.57 11.00
N PHE A 111 -56.23 17.68 9.73
CA PHE A 111 -55.30 17.79 8.62
C PHE A 111 -54.55 19.13 8.60
N ARG A 112 -55.26 20.24 8.86
CA ARG A 112 -54.64 21.56 8.94
C ARG A 112 -53.65 21.66 10.10
N LYS A 113 -54.03 21.16 11.28
CA LYS A 113 -53.16 21.15 12.47
C LYS A 113 -51.95 20.23 12.29
N GLU A 114 -52.13 19.07 11.65
CA GLU A 114 -50.99 18.17 11.42
C GLU A 114 -49.99 18.79 10.44
N GLU A 115 -50.45 19.46 9.38
CA GLU A 115 -49.54 20.18 8.48
C GLU A 115 -48.74 21.25 9.23
N GLN A 116 -49.42 22.09 10.02
CA GLN A 116 -48.76 23.12 10.83
C GLN A 116 -47.77 22.53 11.84
N ARG A 117 -48.13 21.41 12.47
CA ARG A 117 -47.26 20.70 13.41
C ARG A 117 -45.97 20.24 12.73
N VAL A 118 -46.07 19.64 11.54
CA VAL A 118 -44.88 19.14 10.82
C VAL A 118 -43.99 20.30 10.36
N LEU A 119 -44.57 21.40 9.87
CA LEU A 119 -43.81 22.60 9.51
C LEU A 119 -43.06 23.17 10.72
N ARG A 120 -43.75 23.33 11.85
CA ARG A 120 -43.14 23.82 13.10
C ARG A 120 -42.06 22.87 13.61
N GLN A 121 -42.25 21.56 13.47
CA GLN A 121 -41.22 20.59 13.86
C GLN A 121 -39.96 20.73 12.99
N ALA A 122 -40.11 20.96 11.69
CA ALA A 122 -38.98 21.18 10.79
C ALA A 122 -38.21 22.47 11.14
N GLU A 123 -38.92 23.55 11.47
CA GLU A 123 -38.33 24.81 11.95
C GLU A 123 -37.53 24.61 13.24
N LEU A 124 -38.11 23.93 14.23
CA LEU A 124 -37.44 23.63 15.50
C LEU A 124 -36.19 22.76 15.31
N LEU A 125 -36.21 21.83 14.36
CA LEU A 125 -35.04 21.02 14.04
C LEU A 125 -33.92 21.87 13.42
N LYS A 126 -34.25 22.76 12.48
CA LYS A 126 -33.27 23.70 11.89
C LYS A 126 -32.67 24.62 12.94
N GLU A 127 -33.48 25.19 13.83
CA GLU A 127 -32.99 26.03 14.92
C GLU A 127 -32.06 25.24 15.84
N LYS A 128 -32.41 23.99 16.17
CA LYS A 128 -31.57 23.13 17.01
C LYS A 128 -30.24 22.80 16.32
N GLU A 129 -30.27 22.47 15.03
CA GLU A 129 -29.06 22.20 14.25
C GLU A 129 -28.15 23.43 14.18
N ALA A 130 -28.72 24.62 13.97
CA ALA A 130 -27.99 25.88 13.97
C ALA A 130 -27.34 26.16 15.33
N ARG A 131 -28.09 26.03 16.43
CA ARG A 131 -27.55 26.21 17.80
C ARG A 131 -26.44 25.23 18.11
N LEU A 132 -26.61 23.94 17.77
CA LEU A 132 -25.56 22.94 17.97
C LEU A 132 -24.32 23.23 17.13
N HIS A 133 -24.48 23.80 15.94
CA HIS A 133 -23.35 24.20 15.10
C HIS A 133 -22.61 25.41 15.69
N GLU A 134 -23.34 26.42 16.17
CA GLU A 134 -22.78 27.57 16.88
C GLU A 134 -22.04 27.14 18.16
N GLU A 135 -22.66 26.28 18.98
CA GLU A 135 -22.02 25.72 20.18
C GLU A 135 -20.71 25.02 19.84
N LYS A 136 -20.70 24.16 18.81
CA LYS A 136 -19.47 23.50 18.36
C LYS A 136 -18.41 24.49 17.87
N GLN A 137 -18.82 25.54 17.17
CA GLN A 137 -17.88 26.57 16.71
C GLN A 137 -17.27 27.34 17.88
N LEU A 138 -18.08 27.66 18.90
CA LEU A 138 -17.61 28.29 20.13
C LEU A 138 -16.68 27.35 20.91
N GLU A 139 -17.02 26.06 21.03
CA GLU A 139 -16.14 25.04 21.63
C GLU A 139 -14.81 24.95 20.88
N LEU A 140 -14.83 24.87 19.55
CA LEU A 140 -13.60 24.87 18.74
C LEU A 140 -12.79 26.17 18.91
N ALA A 141 -13.46 27.33 18.96
CA ALA A 141 -12.79 28.61 19.18
C ALA A 141 -12.14 28.68 20.57
N THR A 142 -12.81 28.21 21.63
CA THR A 142 -12.26 28.18 22.99
C THR A 142 -11.14 27.15 23.17
N LEU A 143 -11.16 26.06 22.40
CA LEU A 143 -10.06 25.09 22.34
C LEU A 143 -8.84 25.64 21.59
N ASN A 144 -9.07 26.43 20.55
CA ASN A 144 -7.99 27.02 19.73
C ASN A 144 -7.35 28.26 20.36
N GLN A 145 -7.96 28.86 21.38
CA GLN A 145 -7.36 29.98 22.12
C GLN A 145 -6.12 29.48 22.87
N SER A 146 -4.96 30.10 22.59
CA SER A 146 -3.70 29.79 23.27
C SER A 146 -3.81 30.04 24.76
N ARG A 147 -3.51 29.02 25.57
CA ARG A 147 -3.51 29.12 27.04
C ARG A 147 -2.08 29.30 27.54
N SER A 148 -1.92 29.95 28.70
CA SER A 148 -0.61 30.06 29.36
C SER A 148 -0.03 28.69 29.73
N SER A 149 -0.89 27.68 29.94
CA SER A 149 -0.52 26.28 30.15
C SER A 149 0.03 25.59 28.90
N ASP A 150 -0.16 26.11 27.70
CA ASP A 150 0.32 25.44 26.48
C ASP A 150 1.86 25.45 26.40
N LEU A 151 2.50 26.42 27.07
CA LEU A 151 3.96 26.51 27.19
C LEU A 151 4.56 25.45 28.11
N THR A 152 3.76 24.80 28.98
CA THR A 152 4.23 23.70 29.83
C THR A 152 4.10 22.34 29.14
N VAL A 153 3.40 22.28 28.00
CA VAL A 153 3.33 21.07 27.17
C VAL A 153 4.57 21.03 26.26
N PRO A 154 5.36 19.96 26.26
CA PRO A 154 6.53 19.87 25.39
C PRO A 154 6.09 19.88 23.91
N THR A 155 6.66 20.80 23.12
CA THR A 155 6.34 20.95 21.70
C THR A 155 7.47 20.39 20.82
N LEU A 156 7.10 19.58 19.83
CA LEU A 156 8.01 19.07 18.79
C LEU A 156 7.62 19.65 17.42
N HIS A 157 7.37 20.97 17.37
CA HIS A 157 6.80 21.63 16.19
C HIS A 157 7.67 21.44 14.95
N ASN A 158 8.99 21.63 15.06
CA ASN A 158 9.93 21.49 13.94
C ASN A 158 10.05 20.06 13.42
N LEU A 159 9.79 19.05 14.26
CA LEU A 159 9.81 17.64 13.85
C LEU A 159 8.51 17.25 13.14
N LEU A 160 7.37 17.76 13.60
CA LEU A 160 6.05 17.46 13.07
C LEU A 160 5.69 18.27 11.83
N SER A 161 6.26 19.47 11.67
CA SER A 161 6.02 20.32 10.49
C SER A 161 6.75 19.82 9.25
N GLY A 162 7.81 19.03 9.42
CA GLY A 162 8.55 18.42 8.33
C GLY A 162 7.77 17.27 7.66
N PRO A 163 7.96 17.04 6.35
CA PRO A 163 7.44 15.84 5.72
C PRO A 163 8.09 14.60 6.33
N LEU A 164 7.28 13.61 6.74
CA LEU A 164 7.78 12.35 7.30
C LEU A 164 8.73 11.60 6.34
N ILE A 165 8.55 11.82 5.04
CA ILE A 165 9.38 11.23 3.99
C ILE A 165 9.81 12.35 3.05
N ARG A 166 11.11 12.55 2.91
CA ARG A 166 11.68 13.38 1.83
C ARG A 166 11.67 12.58 0.53
N PRO A 167 10.92 12.98 -0.51
CA PRO A 167 11.06 12.35 -1.82
C PRO A 167 12.47 12.60 -2.37
N ARG A 168 13.06 11.59 -3.02
CA ARG A 168 14.38 11.74 -3.66
C ARG A 168 14.26 12.67 -4.86
N THR A 169 15.24 13.56 -5.04
CA THR A 169 15.36 14.36 -6.26
C THR A 169 15.62 13.46 -7.47
N PRO A 170 15.29 13.89 -8.71
CA PRO A 170 15.56 13.09 -9.90
C PRO A 170 17.05 12.73 -10.03
N GLU A 171 17.95 13.67 -9.72
CA GLU A 171 19.40 13.43 -9.71
C GLU A 171 19.82 12.34 -8.71
N GLU A 172 19.27 12.36 -7.50
CA GLU A 172 19.55 11.31 -6.50
C GLU A 172 19.04 9.94 -6.95
N GLN A 173 17.91 9.90 -7.66
CA GLN A 173 17.37 8.66 -8.21
C GLN A 173 18.27 8.11 -9.33
N GLU A 174 18.78 8.97 -10.21
CA GLU A 174 19.73 8.59 -11.26
C GLU A 174 21.03 8.04 -10.66
N ILE A 175 21.62 8.72 -9.69
CA ILE A 175 22.84 8.26 -9.01
C ILE A 175 22.60 6.89 -8.35
N LEU A 176 21.45 6.70 -7.72
CA LEU A 176 21.08 5.44 -7.09
C LEU A 176 20.92 4.32 -8.13
N GLN A 177 20.27 4.60 -9.26
CA GLN A 177 20.14 3.65 -10.37
C GLN A 177 21.51 3.26 -10.94
N MET A 178 22.41 4.24 -11.12
CA MET A 178 23.77 3.99 -11.57
C MET A 178 24.56 3.11 -10.60
N LYS A 179 24.47 3.36 -9.29
CA LYS A 179 25.08 2.50 -8.26
C LYS A 179 24.52 1.08 -8.29
N ARG A 180 23.20 0.92 -8.45
CA ARG A 180 22.56 -0.40 -8.57
C ARG A 180 23.03 -1.15 -9.82
N LYS A 181 23.11 -0.46 -10.95
CA LYS A 181 23.60 -1.04 -12.21
C LYS A 181 25.06 -1.47 -12.07
N GLN A 182 25.92 -0.61 -11.53
CA GLN A 182 27.32 -0.94 -11.27
C GLN A 182 27.47 -2.17 -10.38
N ASN A 183 26.73 -2.25 -9.26
CA ASN A 183 26.79 -3.40 -8.36
C ASN A 183 26.37 -4.70 -9.06
N ARG A 184 25.35 -4.65 -9.92
CA ARG A 184 24.91 -5.80 -10.72
C ARG A 184 25.98 -6.22 -11.72
N ASP A 185 26.55 -5.27 -12.43
CA ASP A 185 27.53 -5.51 -13.48
C ASP A 185 28.83 -6.08 -12.87
N VAL A 186 29.27 -5.57 -11.70
CA VAL A 186 30.41 -6.11 -10.94
C VAL A 186 30.15 -7.54 -10.48
N LEU A 187 28.95 -7.85 -10.00
CA LEU A 187 28.62 -9.22 -9.58
C LEU A 187 28.64 -10.19 -10.77
N GLN A 188 28.09 -9.77 -11.91
CA GLN A 188 28.11 -10.56 -13.14
C GLN A 188 29.54 -10.77 -13.66
N LEU A 189 30.37 -9.74 -13.60
CA LEU A 189 31.77 -9.80 -13.99
C LEU A 189 32.51 -10.82 -13.12
N LYS A 190 32.39 -10.74 -11.80
CA LYS A 190 33.01 -11.71 -10.87
C LYS A 190 32.52 -13.14 -11.10
N ALA A 191 31.24 -13.32 -11.42
CA ALA A 191 30.70 -14.64 -11.75
C ALA A 191 31.30 -15.19 -13.06
N LYS A 192 31.51 -14.33 -14.06
CA LYS A 192 32.17 -14.71 -15.31
C LYS A 192 33.66 -15.02 -15.08
N GLU A 193 34.38 -14.22 -14.30
CA GLU A 193 35.78 -14.49 -13.93
C GLU A 193 35.90 -15.86 -13.27
N ARG A 194 35.07 -16.19 -12.27
CA ARG A 194 35.08 -17.52 -11.65
C ARG A 194 34.80 -18.67 -12.62
N ARG A 195 33.90 -18.46 -13.59
CA ARG A 195 33.62 -19.46 -14.63
C ARG A 195 34.82 -19.64 -15.55
N LEU A 196 35.50 -18.56 -15.92
CA LEU A 196 36.73 -18.60 -16.71
C LEU A 196 37.86 -19.28 -15.93
N ASP A 197 38.03 -18.98 -14.64
CA ASP A 197 39.00 -19.66 -13.77
C ASP A 197 38.74 -21.17 -13.74
N ASN A 198 37.48 -21.58 -13.60
CA ASN A 198 37.11 -22.99 -13.59
C ASN A 198 37.33 -23.66 -14.95
N LEU A 199 37.07 -22.95 -16.05
CA LEU A 199 37.38 -23.44 -17.40
C LEU A 199 38.90 -23.61 -17.56
N LEU A 200 39.68 -22.63 -17.12
CA LEU A 200 41.14 -22.66 -17.18
C LEU A 200 41.69 -23.84 -16.35
N LYS A 201 41.16 -24.07 -15.14
CA LYS A 201 41.46 -25.27 -14.35
C LYS A 201 41.11 -26.55 -15.10
N LEU A 202 39.94 -26.61 -15.72
CA LEU A 202 39.53 -27.77 -16.52
C LEU A 202 40.51 -28.00 -17.68
N TYR A 203 40.90 -26.95 -18.40
CA TYR A 203 41.89 -26.99 -19.48
C TYR A 203 43.23 -27.56 -19.01
N HIS A 204 43.70 -27.23 -17.82
CA HIS A 204 44.93 -27.83 -17.30
C HIS A 204 44.78 -29.31 -16.90
N VAL A 205 43.56 -29.74 -16.57
CA VAL A 205 43.27 -31.14 -16.23
C VAL A 205 42.91 -31.97 -17.49
N THR A 206 42.69 -31.35 -18.66
CA THR A 206 42.31 -32.10 -19.87
C THR A 206 43.35 -33.13 -20.30
N ASP A 207 44.62 -32.91 -19.99
CA ASP A 207 45.70 -33.86 -20.32
C ASP A 207 45.53 -35.20 -19.57
N GLU A 208 44.84 -35.20 -18.43
CA GLU A 208 44.51 -36.41 -17.67
C GLU A 208 43.20 -37.06 -18.13
N PHE A 209 42.38 -36.36 -18.90
CA PHE A 209 41.10 -36.89 -19.38
C PHE A 209 41.31 -37.92 -20.49
N ILE A 210 40.65 -39.06 -20.33
CA ILE A 210 40.63 -40.14 -21.33
C ILE A 210 39.54 -39.81 -22.34
N VAL A 211 39.94 -39.45 -23.56
CA VAL A 211 39.01 -39.12 -24.65
C VAL A 211 38.94 -40.24 -25.68
N THR A 212 40.05 -40.95 -25.89
CA THR A 212 40.17 -42.03 -26.89
C THR A 212 40.35 -43.40 -26.24
N GLU A 213 39.91 -44.45 -26.92
CA GLU A 213 40.06 -45.84 -26.45
C GLU A 213 41.53 -46.23 -26.22
N GLY A 214 42.45 -45.69 -27.03
CA GLY A 214 43.88 -45.92 -26.84
C GLY A 214 44.44 -45.30 -25.55
N GLN A 215 43.94 -44.12 -25.14
CA GLN A 215 44.28 -43.52 -23.84
C GLN A 215 43.68 -44.32 -22.68
N LEU A 216 42.50 -44.93 -22.88
CA LEU A 216 41.84 -45.77 -21.89
C LEU A 216 42.68 -47.01 -21.56
N MET A 217 43.13 -47.74 -22.58
CA MET A 217 43.97 -48.92 -22.38
C MET A 217 45.27 -48.58 -21.66
N LYS A 218 45.95 -47.49 -22.06
CA LYS A 218 47.17 -47.01 -21.39
C LYS A 218 46.93 -46.67 -19.91
N LYS A 219 45.83 -45.97 -19.60
CA LYS A 219 45.50 -45.62 -18.21
C LYS A 219 45.07 -46.82 -17.37
N ILE A 220 44.41 -47.81 -17.97
CA ILE A 220 44.09 -49.09 -17.33
C ILE A 220 45.39 -49.81 -16.98
N GLU A 221 46.31 -49.96 -17.93
CA GLU A 221 47.62 -50.58 -17.69
C GLU A 221 48.40 -49.85 -16.60
N GLU A 222 48.46 -48.51 -16.63
CA GLU A 222 49.08 -47.70 -15.58
C GLU A 222 48.43 -47.89 -14.20
N ALA A 223 47.09 -47.90 -14.11
CA ALA A 223 46.38 -48.05 -12.85
C ALA A 223 46.60 -49.43 -12.21
N PHE A 224 46.49 -50.49 -13.02
CA PHE A 224 46.71 -51.87 -12.55
C PHE A 224 48.19 -52.19 -12.31
N ALA A 225 49.12 -51.60 -13.05
CA ALA A 225 50.56 -51.74 -12.76
C ALA A 225 50.95 -51.01 -11.46
N ASN A 226 50.36 -49.84 -11.19
CA ASN A 226 50.66 -49.03 -10.01
C ASN A 226 49.93 -49.45 -8.72
N GLU A 227 48.95 -50.36 -8.79
CA GLU A 227 48.26 -50.89 -7.60
C GLU A 227 49.25 -51.53 -6.60
N SER A 228 50.36 -52.07 -7.11
CA SER A 228 51.49 -52.59 -6.34
C SER A 228 52.32 -51.50 -5.62
N SER A 229 52.38 -50.28 -6.15
CA SER A 229 53.22 -49.19 -5.66
C SER A 229 52.47 -48.18 -4.78
N GLU A 230 51.16 -47.96 -5.00
CA GLU A 230 50.32 -47.14 -4.13
C GLU A 230 50.01 -47.83 -2.78
N ALA A 231 49.82 -49.16 -2.78
CA ALA A 231 49.69 -49.94 -1.56
C ALA A 231 50.94 -49.85 -0.65
N LEU A 232 52.12 -49.63 -1.24
CA LEU A 232 53.37 -49.40 -0.51
C LEU A 232 53.49 -47.96 -0.01
N ARG A 233 53.08 -46.96 -0.80
CA ARG A 233 53.12 -45.53 -0.39
C ARG A 233 52.12 -45.18 0.71
N THR A 234 50.93 -45.78 0.69
CA THR A 234 49.90 -45.56 1.73
C THR A 234 50.31 -46.13 3.09
N LYS A 235 51.08 -47.22 3.13
CA LYS A 235 51.60 -47.80 4.37
C LYS A 235 52.85 -47.11 4.93
N LEU A 236 53.59 -46.36 4.09
CA LEU A 236 54.85 -45.69 4.49
C LEU A 236 54.73 -44.17 4.71
N SER A 237 53.57 -43.54 4.51
CA SER A 237 53.42 -42.06 4.51
C SER A 237 52.35 -41.50 5.48
N VAL A 238 52.16 -42.12 6.65
CA VAL A 238 51.25 -41.58 7.70
C VAL A 238 51.99 -40.71 8.75
N GLY A 239 53.27 -40.40 8.54
CA GLY A 239 54.06 -39.51 9.41
C GLY A 239 54.12 -38.05 8.94
N THR A 240 53.39 -37.17 9.64
CA THR A 240 53.80 -35.78 10.00
C THR A 240 54.18 -34.72 8.93
N ALA A 241 53.67 -34.74 7.69
CA ALA A 241 53.99 -33.67 6.71
C ALA A 241 52.85 -33.13 5.83
N ARG A 242 51.60 -32.92 6.33
CA ARG A 242 50.45 -32.62 5.42
C ARG A 242 49.48 -31.45 5.68
N PRO A 243 49.71 -30.47 6.59
CA PRO A 243 48.93 -29.21 6.55
C PRO A 243 49.71 -27.96 6.09
N ARG A 244 51.04 -27.87 6.25
CA ARG A 244 51.80 -26.64 5.90
C ARG A 244 51.89 -26.38 4.39
N THR A 245 52.17 -27.40 3.59
CA THR A 245 52.32 -27.27 2.13
C THR A 245 51.02 -26.90 1.41
N LYS A 246 49.85 -27.31 1.94
CA LYS A 246 48.55 -26.94 1.36
C LYS A 246 48.24 -25.45 1.57
N ASN A 247 48.56 -24.91 2.75
CA ASN A 247 48.30 -23.51 3.07
C ASN A 247 49.24 -22.57 2.32
N GLU A 248 50.52 -22.94 2.17
CA GLU A 248 51.50 -22.16 1.40
C GLU A 248 51.13 -22.12 -0.09
N LYS A 249 50.73 -23.27 -0.65
CA LYS A 249 50.25 -23.36 -2.03
C LYS A 249 48.96 -22.56 -2.26
N ALA A 250 48.03 -22.60 -1.31
CA ALA A 250 46.80 -21.81 -1.38
C ALA A 250 47.06 -20.30 -1.23
N LEU A 251 48.04 -19.90 -0.40
CA LEU A 251 48.48 -18.51 -0.28
C LEU A 251 49.21 -18.03 -1.53
N GLY A 252 50.10 -18.84 -2.11
CA GLY A 252 50.77 -18.56 -3.37
C GLY A 252 49.77 -18.39 -4.52
N ASP A 253 48.80 -19.29 -4.62
CA ASP A 253 47.69 -19.19 -5.59
C ASP A 253 46.85 -17.93 -5.37
N ALA A 254 46.61 -17.51 -4.13
CA ALA A 254 45.85 -16.29 -3.84
C ALA A 254 46.64 -15.00 -4.12
N LEU A 255 47.96 -15.00 -3.92
CA LEU A 255 48.82 -13.82 -4.09
C LEU A 255 49.29 -13.62 -5.53
N PHE A 256 49.65 -14.69 -6.22
CA PHE A 256 50.16 -14.65 -7.59
C PHE A 256 49.11 -15.06 -8.63
N GLY A 257 47.92 -15.48 -8.18
CA GLY A 257 46.85 -15.91 -9.06
C GLY A 257 47.12 -17.24 -9.76
N SER A 258 48.09 -18.04 -9.31
CA SER A 258 48.40 -19.36 -9.89
C SER A 258 47.32 -20.40 -9.58
N LEU A 259 47.32 -21.50 -10.35
CA LEU A 259 46.39 -22.61 -10.18
C LEU A 259 47.14 -23.90 -9.81
N GLY A 260 46.56 -24.68 -8.88
CA GLY A 260 47.09 -26.00 -8.52
C GLY A 260 48.33 -25.95 -7.62
N GLY A 261 48.51 -24.88 -6.83
CA GLY A 261 49.62 -24.72 -5.92
C GLY A 261 50.93 -24.32 -6.60
N GLY A 262 50.85 -23.42 -7.58
CA GLY A 262 51.99 -22.85 -8.32
C GLY A 262 52.41 -23.61 -9.58
N ASN A 263 51.75 -24.71 -9.95
CA ASN A 263 52.12 -25.50 -11.12
C ASN A 263 51.59 -24.93 -12.45
N PHE A 264 50.48 -24.20 -12.41
CA PHE A 264 49.82 -23.68 -13.60
C PHE A 264 49.55 -22.18 -13.50
N VAL A 265 49.59 -21.49 -14.64
CA VAL A 265 49.36 -20.04 -14.75
C VAL A 265 47.85 -19.78 -14.62
N GLY A 266 47.44 -18.92 -13.69
CA GLY A 266 46.03 -18.58 -13.57
C GLY A 266 45.66 -17.27 -14.25
N LEU A 267 44.36 -16.95 -14.18
CA LEU A 267 43.74 -15.88 -14.95
C LEU A 267 44.33 -14.48 -14.68
N PRO A 268 44.73 -14.09 -13.45
CA PRO A 268 45.35 -12.79 -13.21
C PRO A 268 46.63 -12.59 -14.02
N SER A 269 47.56 -13.55 -14.01
CA SER A 269 48.80 -13.46 -14.80
C SER A 269 48.54 -13.37 -16.31
N ILE A 270 47.53 -14.09 -16.81
CA ILE A 270 47.14 -14.03 -18.23
C ILE A 270 46.55 -12.66 -18.57
N LYS A 271 45.69 -12.13 -17.69
CA LYS A 271 45.09 -10.80 -17.85
C LYS A 271 46.17 -9.72 -17.88
N ASP A 272 47.14 -9.78 -16.98
CA ASP A 272 48.23 -8.80 -16.86
C ASP A 272 49.22 -8.89 -18.05
N TYR A 273 49.41 -10.09 -18.60
CA TYR A 273 50.17 -10.30 -19.83
C TYR A 273 49.46 -9.70 -21.05
N VAL A 274 48.14 -9.92 -21.18
CA VAL A 274 47.34 -9.38 -22.29
C VAL A 274 47.16 -7.87 -22.20
N SER A 275 47.01 -7.31 -20.98
CA SER A 275 46.92 -5.86 -20.76
C SER A 275 48.24 -5.13 -20.98
N GLY A 276 49.37 -5.86 -20.92
CA GLY A 276 50.71 -5.29 -21.01
C GLY A 276 51.15 -4.53 -19.76
N GLU A 277 50.33 -4.53 -18.70
CA GLU A 277 50.60 -3.83 -17.44
C GLU A 277 51.85 -4.38 -16.74
N MET A 278 52.12 -5.67 -16.89
CA MET A 278 53.31 -6.31 -16.32
C MET A 278 54.61 -5.76 -16.95
N ASN A 279 54.59 -5.48 -18.26
CA ASN A 279 55.76 -4.94 -18.96
C ASN A 279 56.00 -3.48 -18.59
N THR A 280 54.93 -2.69 -18.39
CA THR A 280 55.06 -1.32 -17.91
C THR A 280 55.59 -1.28 -16.48
N PHE A 281 55.08 -2.16 -15.62
CA PHE A 281 55.55 -2.27 -14.24
C PHE A 281 57.03 -2.70 -14.16
N ALA A 282 57.45 -3.70 -14.94
CA ALA A 282 58.84 -4.15 -15.00
C ALA A 282 59.79 -3.01 -15.41
N ARG A 283 59.44 -2.25 -16.45
CA ARG A 283 60.21 -1.08 -16.89
C ARG A 283 60.31 -0.01 -15.81
N ASP A 284 59.24 0.24 -15.06
CA ASP A 284 59.24 1.22 -13.98
C ASP A 284 60.08 0.77 -12.78
N VAL A 285 60.07 -0.54 -12.47
CA VAL A 285 60.94 -1.12 -11.43
C VAL A 285 62.41 -1.06 -11.84
N GLU A 286 62.74 -1.40 -13.09
CA GLU A 286 64.10 -1.28 -13.64
C GLU A 286 64.61 0.16 -13.58
N ARG A 287 63.79 1.13 -14.00
CA ARG A 287 64.10 2.56 -13.89
C ARG A 287 64.37 2.99 -12.45
N LYS A 288 63.54 2.54 -11.49
CA LYS A 288 63.74 2.84 -10.07
C LYS A 288 65.00 2.18 -9.50
N ASN A 289 65.29 0.94 -9.90
CA ASN A 289 66.50 0.24 -9.46
C ASN A 289 67.76 0.87 -10.05
N GLN A 290 67.73 1.32 -11.30
CA GLN A 290 68.81 2.07 -11.92
C GLN A 290 69.03 3.40 -11.19
N ALA A 291 67.96 4.16 -10.92
CA ALA A 291 68.05 5.40 -10.14
C ALA A 291 68.63 5.18 -8.72
N LEU A 292 68.25 4.09 -8.04
CA LEU A 292 68.81 3.73 -6.74
C LEU A 292 70.29 3.32 -6.82
N GLN A 293 70.70 2.63 -7.89
CA GLN A 293 72.10 2.28 -8.11
C GLN A 293 72.95 3.53 -8.41
N GLU A 294 72.43 4.46 -9.21
CA GLU A 294 73.07 5.74 -9.48
C GLU A 294 73.23 6.54 -8.19
N GLN A 295 72.18 6.64 -7.36
CA GLN A 295 72.26 7.27 -6.04
C GLN A 295 73.29 6.59 -5.12
N ARG A 296 73.40 5.26 -5.15
CA ARG A 296 74.43 4.54 -4.38
C ARG A 296 75.83 4.83 -4.89
N LYS A 297 76.04 4.93 -6.21
CA LYS A 297 77.34 5.29 -6.80
C LYS A 297 77.72 6.72 -6.44
N THR A 298 76.81 7.68 -6.59
CA THR A 298 77.06 9.07 -6.19
C THR A 298 77.39 9.18 -4.70
N ASN A 299 76.71 8.40 -3.85
CA ASN A 299 76.99 8.40 -2.41
C ASN A 299 78.34 7.76 -2.06
N MET A 300 78.79 6.75 -2.79
CA MET A 300 80.11 6.14 -2.60
C MET A 300 81.24 7.05 -3.10
N ASP A 301 81.03 7.76 -4.21
CA ASP A 301 81.99 8.72 -4.76
C ASP A 301 82.11 9.99 -3.89
N THR A 302 81.11 10.31 -3.06
CA THR A 302 81.17 11.42 -2.09
C THR A 302 81.84 11.07 -0.75
N ILE A 303 82.21 9.81 -0.50
CA ILE A 303 82.81 9.36 0.76
C ILE A 303 84.34 9.12 0.65
N LEU A 304 84.89 9.13 -0.56
CA LEU A 304 86.34 9.15 -0.85
C LEU A 304 86.84 10.58 -1.10
#